data_AF-A0A9X8EPZ1-F1
#
_entry.id   AF-A0A9X8EPZ1-F1
#
_cell.length_a   1.000
_cell.length_b   1.000
_cell.length_c   1.000
_cell.angle_alpha   90.00
_cell.angle_beta   90.00
_cell.angle_gamma   90.00
#
_symmetry.space_group_name_H-M   'P 1'
#
loop_
_entity.id
_entity.type
_entity.pdbx_description
1 polymer ?
#
loop_
_entity_poly.entity_id
_entity_poly.type
_entity_poly.pdbx_seq_one_letter_code
_entity_poly.pdbx_strand_id
1 'polypeptide(L)'
;MMKSARTSIKNQARKPRPKPASSPPCESPEPAEPTDSFVPYPLFPPIVLLTDHQGLERPINNDVRARLETLDPALEAFRIWRLGIDFLAKQCQRPEFTPRHYKIACPVLETMMHWNWSVRHKPIQEWQETDAKEFMHFVMRLPMSWISRTGGTRYLLKTKTEFAVKPINGNWRPIVRKQLADSSASTFALGTDQHRSIFLHGGRDFFDYLCALRITTLINPFGALKPRDFEVRQGIARPTFTPAQSEITSPLLT
;
A
#
# COMPACT_ATOMS: atom_id res chain seq x y z
N MET A 1 92.52 41.74 -25.58
CA MET A 1 91.93 42.38 -26.77
C MET A 1 90.41 42.30 -26.66
N MET A 2 89.73 43.44 -26.72
CA MET A 2 88.27 43.58 -26.74
C MET A 2 87.66 42.81 -27.93
N LYS A 3 86.41 42.33 -27.78
CA LYS A 3 85.31 42.64 -28.70
C LYS A 3 83.95 42.20 -28.16
N SER A 4 83.00 43.06 -28.48
CA SER A 4 81.62 43.15 -28.00
C SER A 4 80.64 42.75 -29.12
N ALA A 5 79.44 42.36 -28.69
CA ALA A 5 78.13 42.44 -29.35
C ALA A 5 77.86 41.73 -30.70
N ARG A 6 76.74 40.98 -30.76
CA ARG A 6 75.57 41.34 -31.60
C ARG A 6 74.33 40.49 -31.31
N THR A 7 73.23 41.21 -31.12
CA THR A 7 71.81 40.82 -31.15
C THR A 7 71.34 40.51 -32.57
N SER A 8 70.34 39.62 -32.74
CA SER A 8 69.26 39.82 -33.73
C SER A 8 68.05 38.90 -33.48
N ILE A 9 66.89 39.44 -33.82
CA ILE A 9 65.52 39.08 -33.48
C ILE A 9 64.91 38.15 -34.55
N LYS A 10 64.01 37.24 -34.17
CA LYS A 10 62.94 36.78 -35.09
C LYS A 10 61.61 36.60 -34.35
N ASN A 11 60.60 37.25 -34.92
CA ASN A 11 59.24 37.40 -34.40
C ASN A 11 58.32 36.21 -34.78
N GLN A 12 57.44 35.89 -33.83
CA GLN A 12 56.05 35.41 -33.88
C GLN A 12 55.54 34.44 -34.96
N ALA A 13 54.92 33.36 -34.48
CA ALA A 13 53.71 32.76 -35.05
C ALA A 13 52.69 32.46 -33.93
N ARG A 14 51.41 32.79 -34.15
CA ARG A 14 50.28 32.67 -33.20
C ARG A 14 49.60 31.28 -33.25
N LYS A 15 49.29 30.76 -32.03
CA LYS A 15 48.10 29.97 -31.58
C LYS A 15 47.81 28.59 -32.22
N PRO A 16 47.36 27.58 -31.43
CA PRO A 16 45.99 27.54 -30.89
C PRO A 16 45.85 27.20 -29.40
N ARG A 17 44.72 27.63 -28.82
CA ARG A 17 44.33 27.47 -27.41
C ARG A 17 43.75 26.06 -27.18
N PRO A 18 44.10 25.31 -26.11
CA PRO A 18 43.50 24.02 -25.81
C PRO A 18 42.04 24.19 -25.32
N LYS A 19 41.18 23.25 -25.72
CA LYS A 19 39.76 23.15 -25.31
C LYS A 19 39.61 22.83 -23.81
N PRO A 20 38.53 23.28 -23.15
CA PRO A 20 38.27 22.96 -21.74
C PRO A 20 37.97 21.47 -21.55
N ALA A 21 38.47 20.91 -20.45
CA ALA A 21 38.29 19.53 -20.04
C ALA A 21 36.80 19.21 -19.78
N SER A 22 36.36 18.04 -20.25
CA SER A 22 35.02 17.51 -20.00
C SER A 22 34.86 17.14 -18.53
N SER A 23 33.81 17.66 -17.90
CA SER A 23 33.37 17.25 -16.57
C SER A 23 33.07 15.74 -16.52
N PRO A 24 33.29 15.08 -15.37
CA PRO A 24 32.87 13.69 -15.18
C PRO A 24 31.34 13.57 -15.23
N PRO A 25 30.78 12.41 -15.61
CA PRO A 25 29.35 12.19 -15.58
C PRO A 25 28.86 12.29 -14.13
N CYS A 26 27.83 13.11 -13.92
CA CYS A 26 27.07 13.13 -12.69
C CYS A 26 26.36 11.78 -12.58
N GLU A 27 26.89 10.85 -11.77
CA GLU A 27 26.15 9.67 -11.34
C GLU A 27 24.94 10.17 -10.53
N SER A 28 23.80 10.26 -11.21
CA SER A 28 22.50 10.27 -10.54
C SER A 28 22.46 9.07 -9.60
N PRO A 29 22.08 9.22 -8.32
CA PRO A 29 21.91 8.07 -7.47
C PRO A 29 20.92 7.12 -8.14
N GLU A 30 21.37 5.87 -8.34
CA GLU A 30 20.50 4.76 -8.70
C GLU A 30 19.28 4.81 -7.76
N PRO A 31 18.04 4.73 -8.28
CA PRO A 31 16.89 4.63 -7.41
C PRO A 31 17.11 3.42 -6.51
N ALA A 32 17.20 3.66 -5.19
CA ALA A 32 17.37 2.62 -4.20
C ALA A 32 16.47 1.43 -4.57
N GLU A 33 17.08 0.25 -4.76
CA GLU A 33 16.31 -0.97 -4.94
C GLU A 33 15.21 -1.01 -3.87
N PRO A 34 13.95 -1.33 -4.25
CA PRO A 34 12.85 -1.27 -3.31
C PRO A 34 13.20 -2.17 -2.13
N THR A 35 13.41 -1.55 -0.96
CA THR A 35 13.56 -2.18 0.35
C THR A 35 12.73 -3.45 0.39
N ASP A 36 13.41 -4.56 0.67
CA ASP A 36 12.93 -5.93 0.66
C ASP A 36 11.43 -6.00 0.99
N SER A 37 10.63 -6.04 -0.09
CA SER A 37 9.24 -5.65 0.01
C SER A 37 8.47 -6.79 0.67
N PHE A 38 8.11 -6.62 1.94
CA PHE A 38 7.32 -7.60 2.70
C PHE A 38 6.16 -8.17 1.87
N VAL A 39 6.04 -9.50 1.88
CA VAL A 39 5.00 -10.24 1.17
C VAL A 39 3.97 -10.76 2.17
N PRO A 40 2.73 -10.23 2.16
CA PRO A 40 1.65 -10.72 2.99
C PRO A 40 1.32 -12.19 2.72
N TYR A 41 0.80 -12.84 3.74
CA TYR A 41 0.35 -14.23 3.71
C TYR A 41 -1.02 -14.35 4.38
N PRO A 42 -1.84 -15.37 4.06
CA PRO A 42 -3.14 -15.50 4.70
C PRO A 42 -2.96 -15.76 6.20
N LEU A 43 -3.75 -15.06 7.02
CA LEU A 43 -3.75 -15.18 8.48
C LEU A 43 -4.93 -16.02 8.98
N PHE A 44 -6.07 -15.88 8.31
CA PHE A 44 -7.30 -16.49 8.78
C PHE A 44 -7.61 -17.80 8.03
N PRO A 45 -8.32 -18.74 8.67
CA PRO A 45 -8.73 -19.97 8.02
C PRO A 45 -9.77 -19.71 6.92
N PRO A 46 -10.11 -20.70 6.08
CA PRO A 46 -11.36 -20.71 5.34
C PRO A 46 -12.56 -20.55 6.29
N ILE A 47 -13.64 -19.90 5.84
CA ILE A 47 -14.84 -19.65 6.65
C ILE A 47 -15.40 -20.91 7.32
N VAL A 48 -15.34 -22.06 6.64
CA VAL A 48 -15.86 -23.35 7.15
C VAL A 48 -15.09 -23.88 8.36
N LEU A 49 -13.88 -23.37 8.61
CA LEU A 49 -13.04 -23.72 9.76
C LEU A 49 -12.96 -22.56 10.77
N LEU A 50 -13.72 -21.48 10.60
CA LEU A 50 -13.61 -20.30 11.45
C LEU A 50 -13.97 -20.63 12.90
N THR A 51 -15.03 -21.41 13.11
CA THR A 51 -15.48 -21.83 14.45
C THR A 51 -14.43 -22.66 15.18
N ASP A 52 -13.69 -23.52 14.46
CA ASP A 52 -12.62 -24.33 15.05
C ASP A 52 -11.47 -23.47 15.63
N HIS A 53 -11.34 -22.23 15.16
CA HIS A 53 -10.32 -21.29 15.62
C HIS A 53 -10.79 -20.36 16.73
N GLN A 54 -12.10 -20.28 16.97
CA GLN A 54 -12.67 -19.34 17.93
C GLN A 54 -12.24 -19.70 19.36
N GLY A 55 -11.77 -18.71 20.13
CA GLY A 55 -11.25 -18.92 21.48
C GLY A 55 -9.85 -19.53 21.57
N LEU A 56 -9.22 -19.89 20.44
CA LEU A 56 -7.83 -20.36 20.45
C LEU A 56 -6.85 -19.20 20.65
N GLU A 57 -5.74 -19.47 21.33
CA GLU A 57 -4.65 -18.49 21.52
C GLU A 57 -3.73 -18.40 20.30
N ARG A 58 -3.69 -19.45 19.47
CA ARG A 58 -2.79 -19.56 18.32
C ARG A 58 -3.51 -20.17 17.11
N PRO A 59 -3.08 -19.85 15.88
CA PRO A 59 -3.60 -20.48 14.67
C PRO A 59 -3.39 -22.00 14.68
N ILE A 60 -4.35 -22.74 14.11
CA ILE A 60 -4.22 -24.19 13.88
C ILE A 60 -3.16 -24.45 12.79
N ASN A 61 -3.10 -23.62 11.76
CA ASN A 61 -2.13 -23.78 10.67
C ASN A 61 -0.70 -23.47 11.14
N ASN A 62 0.20 -24.45 10.97
CA ASN A 62 1.58 -24.38 11.45
C ASN A 62 2.40 -23.30 10.73
N ASP A 63 2.21 -23.11 9.42
CA ASP A 63 2.92 -22.07 8.66
C ASP A 63 2.52 -20.66 9.14
N VAL A 64 1.22 -20.43 9.37
CA VAL A 64 0.75 -19.14 9.91
C VAL A 64 1.34 -18.92 11.30
N ARG A 65 1.30 -19.93 12.17
CA ARG A 65 1.87 -19.85 13.52
C ARG A 65 3.35 -19.49 13.47
N ALA A 66 4.15 -20.22 12.70
CA ALA A 66 5.59 -19.99 12.58
C ALA A 66 5.90 -18.57 12.10
N ARG A 67 5.13 -18.02 11.15
CA ARG A 67 5.33 -16.65 10.67
C ARG A 67 4.90 -15.57 11.66
N LEU A 68 3.94 -15.85 12.54
CA LEU A 68 3.60 -14.93 13.62
C LEU A 68 4.67 -14.94 14.73
N GLU A 69 5.35 -16.07 14.95
CA GLU A 69 6.43 -16.20 15.95
C GLU A 69 7.69 -15.39 15.57
N THR A 70 7.89 -15.10 14.28
CA THR A 70 9.02 -14.27 13.84
C THR A 70 8.78 -12.76 14.01
N LEU A 71 7.57 -12.35 14.37
CA LEU A 71 7.25 -10.94 14.55
C LEU A 71 7.72 -10.44 15.92
N ASP A 72 7.96 -9.13 16.00
CA ASP A 72 8.30 -8.48 17.28
C ASP A 72 7.22 -8.76 18.34
N PRO A 73 7.57 -9.34 19.50
CA PRO A 73 6.64 -9.61 20.59
C PRO A 73 5.87 -8.38 21.06
N ALA A 74 6.44 -7.17 20.96
CA ALA A 74 5.77 -5.93 21.34
C ALA A 74 4.52 -5.64 20.49
N LEU A 75 4.41 -6.24 19.30
CA LEU A 75 3.27 -6.08 18.40
C LEU A 75 2.13 -7.06 18.71
N GLU A 76 2.31 -7.95 19.70
CA GLU A 76 1.32 -8.89 20.22
C GLU A 76 0.56 -9.68 19.13
N ALA A 77 1.28 -10.15 18.10
CA ALA A 77 0.67 -10.64 16.86
C ALA A 77 -0.37 -11.76 17.06
N PHE A 78 -0.13 -12.70 18.00
CA PHE A 78 -1.10 -13.74 18.36
C PHE A 78 -2.39 -13.18 18.97
N ARG A 79 -2.28 -12.20 19.86
CA ARG A 79 -3.44 -11.56 20.47
C ARG A 79 -4.26 -10.84 19.41
N ILE A 80 -3.61 -10.11 18.51
CA ILE A 80 -4.29 -9.38 17.43
C ILE A 80 -4.94 -10.33 16.44
N TRP A 81 -4.26 -11.44 16.09
CA TRP A 81 -4.84 -12.51 15.30
C TRP A 81 -6.12 -13.07 15.94
N ARG A 82 -6.08 -13.38 17.25
CA ARG A 82 -7.25 -13.89 18.00
C ARG A 82 -8.42 -12.90 17.96
N LEU A 83 -8.14 -11.62 18.18
CA LEU A 83 -9.17 -10.57 18.07
C LEU A 83 -9.77 -10.48 16.66
N GLY A 84 -8.96 -10.72 15.62
CA GLY A 84 -9.45 -10.85 14.25
C GLY A 84 -10.39 -12.05 14.06
N ILE A 85 -10.03 -13.22 14.59
CA ILE A 85 -10.88 -14.41 14.56
C ILE A 85 -12.21 -14.14 15.27
N ASP A 86 -12.16 -13.63 16.50
CA ASP A 86 -13.36 -13.38 17.31
C ASP A 86 -14.26 -12.31 16.66
N PHE A 87 -13.67 -11.26 16.09
CA PHE A 87 -14.40 -10.28 15.29
C PHE A 87 -15.06 -10.92 14.08
N LEU A 88 -14.33 -11.70 13.26
CA LEU A 88 -14.89 -12.37 12.08
C LEU A 88 -16.00 -13.35 12.48
N ALA A 89 -15.85 -14.08 13.58
CA ALA A 89 -16.87 -14.98 14.10
C ALA A 89 -18.13 -14.20 14.53
N LYS A 90 -17.97 -13.06 15.21
CA LYS A 90 -19.08 -12.15 15.55
C LYS A 90 -19.78 -11.61 14.31
N GLN A 91 -19.04 -11.26 13.26
CA GLN A 91 -19.63 -10.84 11.98
C GLN A 91 -20.48 -11.94 11.35
N CYS A 92 -20.06 -13.20 11.46
CA CYS A 92 -20.81 -14.36 10.94
C CYS A 92 -22.15 -14.60 11.65
N GLN A 93 -22.35 -14.06 12.85
CA GLN A 93 -23.58 -14.19 13.62
C GLN A 93 -24.65 -13.17 13.23
N ARG A 94 -24.33 -12.18 12.38
CA ARG A 94 -25.32 -11.19 11.91
C ARG A 94 -26.38 -11.87 11.02
N PRO A 95 -27.69 -11.58 11.17
CA PRO A 95 -28.75 -12.21 10.38
C PRO A 95 -28.58 -12.08 8.86
N GLU A 96 -28.05 -10.95 8.40
CA GLU A 96 -27.79 -10.62 7.00
C GLU A 96 -26.47 -11.20 6.45
N PHE A 97 -25.73 -11.94 7.28
CA PHE A 97 -24.42 -12.44 6.91
C PHE A 97 -24.49 -13.44 5.76
N THR A 98 -23.49 -13.39 4.89
CA THR A 98 -23.33 -14.29 3.76
C THR A 98 -21.83 -14.58 3.59
N PRO A 99 -21.45 -15.69 2.94
CA PRO A 99 -20.03 -15.98 2.67
C PRO A 99 -19.29 -14.86 1.91
N ARG A 100 -20.03 -14.00 1.20
CA ARG A 100 -19.46 -12.81 0.54
C ARG A 100 -18.94 -11.79 1.54
N HIS A 101 -19.62 -11.59 2.67
CA HIS A 101 -19.17 -10.69 3.74
C HIS A 101 -17.81 -11.12 4.29
N TYR A 102 -17.62 -12.43 4.53
CA TYR A 102 -16.32 -12.96 4.93
C TYR A 102 -15.23 -12.67 3.89
N LYS A 103 -15.52 -12.90 2.60
CA LYS A 103 -14.58 -12.63 1.49
C LYS A 103 -14.21 -11.15 1.34
N ILE A 104 -14.99 -10.23 1.90
CA ILE A 104 -14.72 -8.79 1.90
C ILE A 104 -13.97 -8.38 3.18
N ALA A 105 -14.46 -8.78 4.35
CA ALA A 105 -13.90 -8.38 5.64
C ALA A 105 -12.52 -9.00 5.89
N CYS A 106 -12.34 -10.28 5.53
CA CYS A 106 -11.11 -11.01 5.80
C CYS A 106 -9.87 -10.35 5.15
N PRO A 107 -9.86 -10.03 3.84
CA PRO A 107 -8.73 -9.32 3.23
C PRO A 107 -8.46 -7.94 3.83
N VAL A 108 -9.49 -7.22 4.29
CA VAL A 108 -9.30 -5.91 4.96
C VAL A 108 -8.52 -6.08 6.25
N LEU A 109 -8.94 -7.02 7.10
CA LEU A 109 -8.24 -7.31 8.36
C LEU A 109 -6.83 -7.82 8.13
N GLU A 110 -6.63 -8.74 7.18
CA GLU A 110 -5.30 -9.23 6.84
C GLU A 110 -4.39 -8.10 6.38
N THR A 111 -4.91 -7.21 5.53
CA THR A 111 -4.15 -6.05 5.05
C THR A 111 -3.78 -5.13 6.20
N MET A 112 -4.72 -4.86 7.11
CA MET A 112 -4.52 -4.00 8.27
C MET A 112 -3.50 -4.58 9.25
N MET A 113 -3.60 -5.88 9.56
CA MET A 113 -2.68 -6.56 10.47
C MET A 113 -1.27 -6.64 9.90
N HIS A 114 -1.14 -7.02 8.62
CA HIS A 114 0.18 -7.02 7.98
C HIS A 114 0.76 -5.61 7.92
N TRP A 115 -0.04 -4.59 7.59
CA TRP A 115 0.47 -3.22 7.51
C TRP A 115 0.93 -2.75 8.89
N ASN A 116 0.16 -3.08 9.92
CA ASN A 116 0.50 -2.82 11.30
C ASN A 116 1.88 -3.41 11.67
N TRP A 117 2.12 -4.67 11.29
CA TRP A 117 3.32 -5.39 11.70
C TRP A 117 4.56 -5.11 10.84
N SER A 118 4.39 -4.92 9.53
CA SER A 118 5.50 -4.87 8.58
C SER A 118 5.81 -3.47 8.05
N VAL A 119 4.93 -2.50 8.26
CA VAL A 119 5.10 -1.13 7.76
C VAL A 119 5.03 -0.13 8.90
N ARG A 120 3.98 -0.20 9.72
CA ARG A 120 3.77 0.79 10.79
C ARG A 120 4.60 0.50 12.04
N HIS A 121 4.86 -0.78 12.34
CA HIS A 121 5.58 -1.27 13.52
C HIS A 121 5.05 -0.68 14.83
N LYS A 122 3.72 -0.73 15.01
CA LYS A 122 3.04 -0.20 16.19
C LYS A 122 2.03 -1.20 16.73
N PRO A 123 1.79 -1.29 18.05
CA PRO A 123 0.64 -2.05 18.56
C PRO A 123 -0.68 -1.47 18.04
N ILE A 124 -1.60 -2.34 17.62
CA ILE A 124 -2.86 -1.89 17.00
C ILE A 124 -3.75 -1.10 17.99
N GLN A 125 -3.59 -1.37 19.29
CA GLN A 125 -4.30 -0.73 20.39
C GLN A 125 -3.92 0.75 20.57
N GLU A 126 -2.77 1.16 20.03
CA GLU A 126 -2.27 2.52 20.14
C GLU A 126 -2.61 3.37 18.91
N TRP A 127 -3.33 2.80 17.95
CA TRP A 127 -3.69 3.52 16.73
C TRP A 127 -4.51 4.78 17.04
N GLN A 128 -4.06 5.88 16.45
CA GLN A 128 -4.75 7.16 16.44
C GLN A 128 -5.29 7.45 15.03
N GLU A 129 -6.05 8.54 14.90
CA GLU A 129 -6.58 8.98 13.60
C GLU A 129 -5.47 9.13 12.55
N THR A 130 -4.27 9.60 12.94
CA THR A 130 -3.12 9.72 12.06
C THR A 130 -2.68 8.36 11.49
N ASP A 131 -2.68 7.31 12.31
CA ASP A 131 -2.31 5.96 11.89
C ASP A 131 -3.35 5.39 10.91
N ALA A 132 -4.65 5.58 11.21
CA ALA A 132 -5.71 5.18 10.29
C ALA A 132 -5.64 5.94 8.95
N LYS A 133 -5.29 7.22 8.97
CA LYS A 133 -5.11 8.02 7.75
C LYS A 133 -3.93 7.54 6.91
N GLU A 134 -2.80 7.22 7.54
CA GLU A 134 -1.63 6.64 6.87
C GLU A 134 -1.95 5.26 6.27
N PHE A 135 -2.65 4.41 7.02
CA PHE A 135 -3.16 3.14 6.51
C PHE A 135 -4.05 3.35 5.27
N MET A 136 -4.97 4.31 5.32
CA MET A 136 -5.83 4.63 4.18
C MET A 136 -5.02 5.10 2.95
N HIS A 137 -3.98 5.91 3.14
CA HIS A 137 -3.07 6.28 2.06
C HIS A 137 -2.29 5.08 1.50
N PHE A 138 -1.87 4.16 2.37
CA PHE A 138 -1.19 2.92 1.98
C PHE A 138 -2.10 2.01 1.14
N VAL A 139 -3.33 1.74 1.57
CA VAL A 139 -4.25 0.84 0.83
C VAL A 139 -4.69 1.40 -0.53
N MET A 140 -4.55 2.70 -0.74
CA MET A 140 -4.76 3.34 -2.04
C MET A 140 -3.56 3.19 -2.99
N ARG A 141 -2.36 2.91 -2.45
CA ARG A 141 -1.10 2.84 -3.21
C ARG A 141 -0.28 1.62 -2.78
N LEU A 142 -0.93 0.46 -2.75
CA LEU A 142 -0.28 -0.77 -2.29
C LEU A 142 0.90 -1.16 -3.18
N PRO A 143 2.01 -1.65 -2.59
CA PRO A 143 3.09 -2.26 -3.34
C PRO A 143 2.60 -3.47 -4.15
N MET A 144 3.29 -3.77 -5.26
CA MET A 144 2.95 -4.92 -6.11
C MET A 144 3.00 -6.26 -5.39
N SER A 145 3.83 -6.38 -4.35
CA SER A 145 3.90 -7.54 -3.47
C SER A 145 2.66 -7.75 -2.61
N TRP A 146 1.68 -6.85 -2.60
CA TRP A 146 0.40 -6.99 -1.89
C TRP A 146 -0.77 -7.28 -2.83
N ILE A 147 -0.51 -7.39 -4.13
CA ILE A 147 -1.50 -7.45 -5.18
C ILE A 147 -1.28 -8.72 -6.01
N SER A 148 -2.31 -9.53 -6.15
CA SER A 148 -2.32 -10.67 -7.07
C SER A 148 -3.16 -10.36 -8.32
N ARG A 149 -2.74 -10.90 -9.47
CA ARG A 149 -3.45 -10.76 -10.76
C ARG A 149 -4.64 -11.72 -10.85
N THR A 150 -4.43 -12.97 -10.45
CA THR A 150 -5.40 -14.05 -10.51
C THR A 150 -5.68 -14.45 -9.06
N GLY A 151 -6.92 -14.28 -8.58
CA GLY A 151 -7.28 -14.49 -7.18
C GLY A 151 -6.98 -15.92 -6.69
N GLY A 152 -5.74 -16.15 -6.28
CA GLY A 152 -5.21 -17.45 -5.92
C GLY A 152 -5.87 -18.00 -4.67
N THR A 153 -5.80 -19.32 -4.49
CA THR A 153 -6.27 -19.95 -3.26
C THR A 153 -5.36 -19.51 -2.10
N ARG A 154 -5.92 -19.32 -0.91
CA ARG A 154 -5.14 -18.88 0.28
C ARG A 154 -4.12 -19.95 0.70
N TYR A 155 -4.58 -21.19 0.75
CA TYR A 155 -3.80 -22.38 1.08
C TYR A 155 -3.74 -23.30 -0.13
N LEU A 156 -2.66 -24.06 -0.28
CA LEU A 156 -2.52 -24.99 -1.39
C LEU A 156 -3.46 -26.20 -1.19
N LEU A 157 -4.26 -26.48 -2.22
CA LEU A 157 -5.14 -27.65 -2.24
C LEU A 157 -4.32 -28.89 -2.66
N LYS A 158 -3.62 -29.52 -1.72
CA LYS A 158 -3.35 -30.96 -1.83
C LYS A 158 -4.41 -31.71 -1.01
N THR A 159 -4.95 -32.78 -1.60
CA THR A 159 -6.09 -33.58 -1.15
C THR A 159 -6.01 -34.02 0.33
N LYS A 160 -7.17 -34.11 1.00
CA LYS A 160 -7.46 -34.66 2.35
C LYS A 160 -6.51 -34.33 3.53
N THR A 161 -5.53 -33.44 3.35
CA THR A 161 -4.63 -33.03 4.43
C THR A 161 -5.35 -32.18 5.45
N GLU A 162 -5.03 -32.39 6.72
CA GLU A 162 -5.51 -31.57 7.83
C GLU A 162 -5.08 -30.12 7.66
N PHE A 163 -5.93 -29.18 8.07
CA PHE A 163 -5.65 -27.76 7.91
C PHE A 163 -4.34 -27.31 8.60
N ALA A 164 -3.97 -27.98 9.70
CA ALA A 164 -2.75 -27.71 10.45
C ALA A 164 -1.47 -27.77 9.59
N VAL A 165 -1.42 -28.69 8.62
CA VAL A 165 -0.25 -28.94 7.77
C VAL A 165 -0.43 -28.46 6.32
N LYS A 166 -1.50 -27.72 6.02
CA LYS A 166 -1.72 -27.18 4.67
C LYS A 166 -0.76 -26.03 4.39
N PRO A 167 0.07 -26.12 3.33
CA PRO A 167 0.99 -25.04 3.02
C PRO A 167 0.26 -23.77 2.60
N ILE A 168 0.81 -22.63 3.00
CA ILE A 168 0.38 -21.33 2.46
C ILE A 168 0.66 -21.27 0.95
N ASN A 169 -0.27 -20.72 0.18
CA ASN A 169 0.00 -20.42 -1.22
C ASN A 169 0.89 -19.17 -1.32
N GLY A 170 2.16 -19.33 -1.69
CA GLY A 170 3.10 -18.22 -1.86
C GLY A 170 2.70 -17.18 -2.93
N ASN A 171 1.77 -17.52 -3.83
CA ASN A 171 1.23 -16.59 -4.84
C ASN A 171 -0.04 -15.86 -4.37
N TRP A 172 -0.57 -16.19 -3.20
CA TRP A 172 -1.73 -15.51 -2.65
C TRP A 172 -1.36 -14.09 -2.22
N ARG A 173 -2.28 -13.15 -2.44
CA ARG A 173 -2.19 -11.77 -1.95
C ARG A 173 -3.55 -11.31 -1.44
N PRO A 174 -3.61 -10.40 -0.45
CA PRO A 174 -4.87 -9.94 0.11
C PRO A 174 -5.72 -9.21 -0.93
N ILE A 175 -5.08 -8.48 -1.86
CA ILE A 175 -5.81 -7.73 -2.89
C ILE A 175 -5.68 -8.40 -4.24
N VAL A 176 -6.80 -8.57 -4.94
CA VAL A 176 -6.86 -9.15 -6.27
C VAL A 176 -7.19 -8.06 -7.28
N ARG A 177 -6.36 -7.92 -8.32
CA ARG A 177 -6.55 -6.98 -9.42
C ARG A 177 -6.48 -7.69 -10.77
N LYS A 178 -7.65 -8.02 -11.31
CA LYS A 178 -7.80 -8.69 -12.61
C LYS A 178 -7.29 -7.82 -13.78
N GLN A 179 -7.41 -6.50 -13.66
CA GLN A 179 -7.04 -5.50 -14.68
C GLN A 179 -5.54 -5.32 -14.93
N LEU A 180 -4.66 -5.98 -14.16
CA LEU A 180 -3.24 -6.06 -14.53
C LEU A 180 -2.98 -7.10 -15.63
N ALA A 181 -3.97 -7.92 -15.98
CA ALA A 181 -3.89 -8.91 -17.06
C ALA A 181 -4.36 -8.36 -18.41
N ASP A 182 -5.33 -7.43 -18.40
CA ASP A 182 -5.95 -6.90 -19.63
C ASP A 182 -5.62 -5.40 -19.77
N SER A 183 -4.94 -5.03 -20.85
CA SER A 183 -4.53 -3.65 -21.18
C SER A 183 -5.69 -2.73 -21.57
N SER A 184 -6.92 -3.03 -21.17
CA SER A 184 -8.10 -2.22 -21.46
C SER A 184 -8.76 -1.76 -20.17
N ALA A 185 -9.00 -0.45 -20.11
CA ALA A 185 -9.50 0.28 -18.97
C ALA A 185 -10.70 -0.41 -18.30
N SER A 186 -10.54 -0.83 -17.05
CA SER A 186 -11.67 -0.90 -16.15
C SER A 186 -11.30 -0.38 -14.76
N THR A 187 -12.29 0.10 -14.04
CA THR A 187 -12.23 0.98 -12.88
C THR A 187 -12.20 0.20 -11.56
N PHE A 188 -11.27 -0.76 -11.43
CA PHE A 188 -10.90 -1.33 -10.13
C PHE A 188 -9.41 -1.07 -9.88
N ALA A 189 -9.02 0.18 -10.13
CA ALA A 189 -7.78 0.74 -9.63
C ALA A 189 -7.89 0.88 -8.11
N LEU A 190 -6.83 0.50 -7.41
CA LEU A 190 -6.62 0.91 -6.01
C LEU A 190 -6.88 2.43 -5.94
N GLY A 191 -7.89 2.82 -5.16
CA GLY A 191 -8.39 4.21 -5.15
C GLY A 191 -9.73 4.47 -5.87
N THR A 192 -10.54 3.44 -6.16
CA THR A 192 -11.97 3.66 -6.45
C THR A 192 -12.76 3.96 -5.18
N ASP A 193 -13.91 4.60 -5.31
CA ASP A 193 -14.82 4.87 -4.18
C ASP A 193 -15.19 3.59 -3.45
N GLN A 194 -15.43 2.51 -4.18
CA GLN A 194 -15.78 1.21 -3.59
C GLN A 194 -14.63 0.64 -2.76
N HIS A 195 -13.39 0.67 -3.27
CA HIS A 195 -12.22 0.17 -2.54
C HIS A 195 -11.98 0.98 -1.27
N ARG A 196 -12.01 2.32 -1.37
CA ARG A 196 -11.92 3.21 -0.20
C ARG A 196 -12.99 2.90 0.83
N SER A 197 -14.23 2.76 0.36
CA SER A 197 -15.39 2.49 1.21
C SER A 197 -15.22 1.17 1.95
N ILE A 198 -14.79 0.10 1.28
CA ILE A 198 -14.57 -1.21 1.92
C ILE A 198 -13.55 -1.11 3.06
N PHE A 199 -12.42 -0.44 2.84
CA PHE A 199 -11.37 -0.30 3.85
C PHE A 199 -11.77 0.62 5.01
N LEU A 200 -12.44 1.74 4.71
CA LEU A 200 -12.96 2.64 5.75
C LEU A 200 -13.99 1.93 6.63
N HIS A 201 -14.99 1.26 6.05
CA HIS A 201 -16.00 0.55 6.81
C HIS A 201 -15.40 -0.62 7.59
N GLY A 202 -14.52 -1.42 6.98
CA GLY A 202 -13.87 -2.53 7.67
C GLY A 202 -12.98 -2.07 8.84
N GLY A 203 -12.24 -0.96 8.65
CA GLY A 203 -11.47 -0.33 9.73
C GLY A 203 -12.36 0.17 10.86
N ARG A 204 -13.46 0.87 10.54
CA ARG A 204 -14.44 1.32 11.54
C ARG A 204 -15.04 0.16 12.31
N ASP A 205 -15.61 -0.83 11.63
CA ASP A 205 -16.26 -1.97 12.27
C ASP A 205 -15.31 -2.72 13.21
N PHE A 206 -14.06 -2.92 12.80
CA PHE A 206 -13.07 -3.59 13.62
C PHE A 206 -12.66 -2.77 14.84
N PHE A 207 -12.39 -1.47 14.67
CA PHE A 207 -12.03 -0.62 15.80
C PHE A 207 -13.22 -0.36 16.73
N ASP A 208 -14.46 -0.29 16.24
CA ASP A 208 -15.65 -0.24 17.09
C ASP A 208 -15.75 -1.50 17.96
N TYR A 209 -15.42 -2.66 17.39
CA TYR A 209 -15.33 -3.90 18.16
C TYR A 209 -14.22 -3.83 19.23
N LEU A 210 -13.03 -3.33 18.90
CA LEU A 210 -11.94 -3.17 19.87
C LEU A 210 -12.29 -2.16 20.99
N CYS A 211 -12.94 -1.05 20.64
CA CYS A 211 -13.43 -0.04 21.59
C CYS A 211 -14.47 -0.65 22.54
N ALA A 212 -15.42 -1.44 22.01
CA ALA A 212 -16.43 -2.11 22.82
C ALA A 212 -15.81 -3.10 23.83
N LEU A 213 -14.68 -3.71 23.48
CA LEU A 213 -13.90 -4.58 24.37
C LEU A 213 -12.93 -3.82 25.29
N ARG A 214 -12.85 -2.49 25.18
CA ARG A 214 -11.90 -1.64 25.92
C ARG A 214 -10.43 -2.05 25.71
N ILE A 215 -10.10 -2.51 24.50
CA ILE A 215 -8.75 -2.95 24.13
C ILE A 215 -7.91 -1.79 23.59
N THR A 216 -8.55 -0.82 22.93
CA THR A 216 -7.93 0.37 22.34
C THR A 216 -8.46 1.63 23.03
N THR A 217 -7.96 2.80 22.60
CA THR A 217 -8.54 4.11 22.94
C THR A 217 -10.06 4.12 22.79
N LEU A 218 -10.76 4.92 23.61
CA LEU A 218 -12.23 5.02 23.55
C LEU A 218 -12.74 5.62 22.23
N ILE A 219 -11.86 6.20 21.43
CA ILE A 219 -12.19 6.89 20.18
C ILE A 219 -11.70 6.03 19.03
N ASN A 220 -12.63 5.63 18.15
CA ASN A 220 -12.30 4.89 16.94
C ASN A 220 -11.42 5.76 16.01
N PRO A 221 -10.21 5.33 15.63
CA PRO A 221 -9.30 6.10 14.78
C PRO A 221 -9.83 6.32 13.36
N PHE A 222 -10.80 5.51 12.90
CA PHE A 222 -11.49 5.71 11.62
C PHE A 222 -12.78 6.55 11.74
N GLY A 223 -13.15 6.99 12.94
CA GLY A 223 -14.43 7.63 13.22
C GLY A 223 -14.62 8.96 12.49
N ALA A 224 -13.60 9.81 12.48
CA ALA A 224 -13.65 11.13 11.84
C ALA A 224 -13.38 11.09 10.32
N LEU A 225 -12.69 10.04 9.83
CA LEU A 225 -12.25 9.93 8.44
C LEU A 225 -13.44 9.78 7.48
N LYS A 226 -13.43 10.48 6.35
CA LYS A 226 -14.50 10.42 5.33
C LYS A 226 -13.92 9.97 3.98
N PRO A 227 -14.71 9.30 3.12
CA PRO A 227 -14.24 8.90 1.78
C PRO A 227 -13.63 10.05 0.98
N ARG A 228 -14.22 11.25 1.08
CA ARG A 228 -13.77 12.48 0.41
C ARG A 228 -12.38 12.96 0.82
N ASP A 229 -11.90 12.58 2.00
CA ASP A 229 -10.57 12.96 2.48
C ASP A 229 -9.46 12.27 1.67
N PHE A 230 -9.86 11.27 0.86
CA PHE A 230 -9.00 10.42 0.05
C PHE A 230 -9.35 10.47 -1.44
N GLU A 231 -10.13 11.45 -1.87
CA GLU A 231 -10.39 11.70 -3.28
C GLU A 231 -9.14 12.31 -3.93
N VAL A 232 -8.77 11.79 -5.11
CA VAL A 232 -7.75 12.44 -5.93
C VAL A 232 -8.41 13.66 -6.54
N ARG A 233 -8.10 14.87 -6.04
CA ARG A 233 -8.53 16.11 -6.68
C ARG A 233 -7.96 16.12 -8.10
N GLN A 234 -8.80 15.84 -9.09
CA GLN A 234 -8.47 16.21 -10.45
C GLN A 234 -8.43 17.73 -10.45
N GLY A 235 -7.23 18.30 -10.61
CA GLY A 235 -7.11 19.73 -10.81
C GLY A 235 -7.99 20.10 -11.99
N ILE A 236 -9.08 20.81 -11.74
CA ILE A 236 -9.82 21.49 -12.80
C ILE A 236 -8.78 22.44 -13.38
N ALA A 237 -8.21 22.07 -14.53
CA ALA A 237 -7.49 23.02 -15.34
C ALA A 237 -8.51 24.11 -15.66
N ARG A 238 -8.43 25.22 -14.93
CA ARG A 238 -9.18 26.42 -15.30
C ARG A 238 -8.71 26.71 -16.73
N PRO A 239 -9.61 26.80 -17.72
CA PRO A 239 -9.20 27.28 -19.02
C PRO A 239 -8.62 28.67 -18.80
N THR A 240 -7.32 28.81 -19.02
CA THR A 240 -6.66 30.11 -19.07
C THR A 240 -7.28 30.81 -20.26
N PHE A 241 -8.24 31.71 -20.03
CA PHE A 241 -8.72 32.59 -21.07
C PHE A 241 -7.56 33.50 -21.46
N THR A 242 -6.95 33.22 -22.60
CA THR A 242 -6.07 34.17 -23.28
C THR A 242 -6.90 35.39 -23.71
N PRO A 243 -6.40 36.63 -23.54
CA PRO A 243 -7.13 37.86 -23.88
C PRO A 243 -7.58 38.02 -25.34
N ALA A 244 -7.23 37.08 -26.23
CA ALA A 244 -7.50 37.16 -27.66
C ALA A 244 -8.93 36.76 -28.08
N GLN A 245 -9.85 36.51 -27.15
CA GLN A 245 -11.24 36.10 -27.46
C GLN A 245 -12.30 37.19 -27.16
N SER A 246 -11.90 38.41 -26.82
CA SER A 246 -12.81 39.54 -26.58
C SER A 246 -12.81 40.58 -27.69
N GLU A 247 -12.50 40.21 -28.92
CA GLU A 247 -12.74 41.05 -30.09
C GLU A 247 -13.28 40.17 -31.22
N ILE A 248 -14.59 40.24 -31.43
CA ILE A 248 -15.33 40.20 -32.71
C ILE A 248 -16.80 40.11 -32.29
N THR A 249 -17.44 41.26 -32.13
CA THR A 249 -18.84 41.50 -32.53
C THR A 249 -19.18 42.97 -32.30
N SER A 250 -18.89 43.79 -33.31
CA SER A 250 -19.63 45.04 -33.54
C SER A 250 -20.31 44.90 -34.90
N PRO A 251 -21.65 44.85 -34.98
CA PRO A 251 -22.35 44.95 -36.24
C PRO A 251 -22.44 46.42 -36.67
N LEU A 252 -22.10 46.67 -37.94
CA LEU A 252 -22.33 47.93 -38.65
C LEU A 252 -23.84 48.21 -38.73
N LEU A 253 -24.24 49.39 -38.24
CA LEU A 253 -25.53 50.00 -38.53
C LEU A 253 -25.43 50.78 -39.84
N THR A 254 -26.26 50.42 -40.81
CA THR A 254 -26.77 51.30 -41.88
C THR A 254 -28.26 51.01 -42.03
#